data_AF-A0A954C0U1-F1
#
_entry.id   AF-A0A954C0U1-F1
#
_cell.length_a   1.000
_cell.length_b   1.000
_cell.length_c   1.000
_cell.angle_alpha   90.00
_cell.angle_beta   90.00
_cell.angle_gamma   90.00
#
_symmetry.space_group_name_H-M   'P 1'
#
loop_
_entity.id
_entity.type
_entity.pdbx_description
1 polymer ?
#
loop_
_entity_poly.entity_id
_entity_poly.type
_entity_poly.pdbx_seq_one_letter_code
_entity_poly.pdbx_strand_id
1 'polypeptide(L)' 'MSEVKYFEGTPTTEIGAIRVTSLLDGWLSLDGGAMYGIVPRVLWEKKLPGDAHNRVKMAMRPLLVQTEKHTVVVE' A
#
# COMPACT_ATOMS: atom_id res chain seq x y z
N MET A 1 -1.93 -20.19 7.69
CA MET A 1 -2.08 -18.72 7.60
C MET A 1 -2.66 -18.43 6.22
N SER A 2 -3.70 -17.60 6.11
CA SER A 2 -4.26 -17.24 4.81
C SER A 2 -3.21 -16.53 3.98
N GLU A 3 -3.04 -16.92 2.72
CA GLU A 3 -2.17 -16.23 1.76
C GLU A 3 -2.59 -14.76 1.66
N VAL A 4 -1.63 -13.85 1.87
CA VAL A 4 -1.89 -12.42 1.72
C VAL A 4 -2.08 -12.13 0.24
N LYS A 5 -3.28 -11.71 -0.12
CA LYS A 5 -3.58 -11.28 -1.49
C LYS A 5 -3.18 -9.83 -1.65
N TYR A 6 -2.12 -9.62 -2.42
CA TYR A 6 -1.71 -8.29 -2.84
C TYR A 6 -2.53 -7.84 -4.04
N PHE A 7 -2.87 -6.56 -4.04
CA PHE A 7 -3.58 -5.98 -5.16
C PHE A 7 -2.58 -5.34 -6.12
N GLU A 8 -2.51 -5.87 -7.34
CA GLU A 8 -1.49 -5.51 -8.34
C GLU A 8 -2.00 -4.53 -9.41
N GLY A 9 -3.31 -4.29 -9.47
CA GLY A 9 -3.91 -3.42 -10.49
C GLY A 9 -3.70 -1.92 -10.20
N THR A 10 -4.03 -1.12 -11.20
CA THR A 10 -4.09 0.35 -11.14
C THR A 10 -5.53 0.86 -11.26
N PRO A 11 -6.37 0.66 -10.23
CA PRO A 11 -7.78 0.94 -10.29
C PRO A 11 -7.98 2.44 -10.33
N THR A 12 -8.95 2.84 -11.12
CA THR A 12 -9.39 4.22 -11.21
C THR A 12 -10.79 4.35 -10.65
N THR A 13 -11.05 5.44 -9.94
CA THR A 13 -12.37 5.83 -9.50
C THR A 13 -12.59 7.32 -9.78
N GLU A 14 -13.86 7.71 -9.86
CA GLU A 14 -14.26 9.11 -10.00
C GLU A 14 -14.78 9.58 -8.64
N ILE A 15 -14.25 10.71 -8.15
CA ILE A 15 -14.70 11.34 -6.90
C ILE A 15 -15.25 12.73 -7.28
N GLY A 16 -16.56 12.82 -7.50
CA GLY A 16 -17.15 14.02 -8.07
C GLY A 16 -16.60 14.29 -9.47
N ALA A 17 -15.96 15.44 -9.67
CA ALA A 17 -15.39 15.85 -10.96
C ALA A 17 -13.90 15.49 -11.14
N ILE A 18 -13.30 14.74 -10.20
CA ILE A 18 -11.89 14.36 -10.27
C ILE A 18 -11.73 12.85 -10.48
N ARG A 19 -10.79 12.50 -11.34
CA ARG A 19 -10.40 11.11 -11.61
C ARG A 19 -9.19 10.75 -10.76
N VAL A 20 -9.30 9.71 -9.95
CA VAL A 20 -8.22 9.26 -9.04
C VAL A 20 -7.81 7.84 -9.40
N THR A 21 -6.55 7.65 -9.79
CA THR A 21 -5.97 6.34 -10.08
C THR A 21 -4.96 5.97 -9.01
N SER A 22 -5.14 4.83 -8.35
CA SER A 22 -4.13 4.29 -7.45
C SER A 22 -3.08 3.55 -8.26
N LEU A 23 -1.89 4.11 -8.38
CA LEU A 23 -0.78 3.49 -9.09
C LEU A 23 -0.15 2.37 -8.26
N LEU A 24 0.67 1.55 -8.91
CA LEU A 24 1.58 0.61 -8.24
C LEU A 24 2.99 0.93 -8.70
N ASP A 25 3.80 1.53 -7.82
CA ASP A 25 5.19 1.90 -8.13
C ASP A 25 6.21 0.87 -7.60
N GLY A 26 5.71 -0.26 -7.10
CA GLY A 26 6.53 -1.39 -6.68
C GLY A 26 6.28 -1.80 -5.23
N TRP A 27 7.23 -2.60 -4.72
CA TRP A 27 7.12 -3.26 -3.44
C TRP A 27 8.33 -2.94 -2.56
N LEU A 28 8.06 -2.64 -1.29
CA LEU A 28 9.07 -2.42 -0.27
C LEU A 28 9.03 -3.56 0.76
N SER A 29 10.21 -3.96 1.23
CA SER A 29 10.38 -4.85 2.36
C SER A 29 10.87 -4.03 3.55
N LEU A 30 9.97 -3.71 4.47
CA LEU A 30 10.22 -2.80 5.60
C LEU A 30 10.18 -3.56 6.92
N ASP A 31 10.94 -3.15 7.95
CA ASP A 31 10.87 -3.79 9.26
C ASP A 31 9.45 -3.74 9.83
N GLY A 32 8.88 -4.91 10.13
CA GLY A 32 7.50 -5.03 10.62
C GLY A 32 7.30 -4.34 11.97
N GLY A 33 8.31 -4.37 12.84
CA GLY A 33 8.25 -3.67 14.13
C GLY A 33 8.14 -2.16 13.95
N ALA A 34 8.95 -1.58 13.08
CA ALA A 34 8.91 -0.16 12.75
C ALA A 34 7.56 0.26 12.12
N MET A 35 6.99 -0.59 11.25
CA MET A 35 5.73 -0.28 10.57
C MET A 35 4.48 -0.43 11.45
N TYR A 36 4.51 -1.33 12.45
CA TYR A 36 3.39 -1.57 13.37
C TYR A 36 3.60 -0.95 14.76
N GLY A 37 4.74 -0.31 15.00
CA GLY A 37 5.04 0.44 16.21
C GLY A 37 4.89 -0.39 17.49
N ILE A 38 4.02 0.06 18.39
CA ILE A 38 3.79 -0.59 19.69
C ILE A 38 3.01 -1.92 19.58
N VAL A 39 2.44 -2.25 18.42
CA VAL A 39 1.60 -3.44 18.27
C VAL A 39 2.49 -4.69 18.33
N PRO A 40 2.22 -5.65 19.24
CA PRO A 40 3.00 -6.88 19.33
C PRO A 40 2.97 -7.71 18.04
N ARG A 41 4.12 -8.31 17.68
CA ARG A 41 4.28 -9.16 16.49
C ARG A 41 3.23 -10.26 16.36
N VAL A 42 2.92 -10.94 17.47
CA VAL A 42 1.91 -12.00 17.51
C VAL A 42 0.51 -11.56 17.06
N LEU A 43 0.23 -10.25 17.03
CA LEU A 43 -1.03 -9.69 16.52
C LEU A 43 -0.93 -9.32 15.03
N TRP A 44 0.08 -8.53 14.64
CA TRP A 44 0.18 -8.03 13.26
C TRP A 44 0.66 -9.08 12.25
N GLU A 45 1.47 -10.05 12.65
CA GLU A 45 2.00 -11.11 11.78
C GLU A 45 0.90 -12.04 11.24
N LYS A 46 -0.26 -12.06 11.90
CA LYS A 46 -1.45 -12.77 11.42
C LYS A 46 -2.07 -12.12 10.17
N LYS A 47 -1.84 -10.83 9.96
CA LYS A 47 -2.38 -10.03 8.85
C LYS A 47 -1.36 -9.85 7.74
N LEU A 48 -0.12 -9.53 8.10
CA LEU A 48 0.98 -9.33 7.17
C LEU A 48 2.21 -10.08 7.69
N PRO A 49 2.42 -11.34 7.25
CA PRO A 49 3.52 -12.16 7.72
C PRO A 49 4.87 -11.54 7.38
N GLY A 50 5.77 -11.50 8.36
CA GLY A 50 7.14 -11.08 8.16
C GLY A 50 8.00 -12.18 7.53
N ASP A 51 9.05 -11.78 6.82
CA ASP A 51 10.09 -12.70 6.34
C ASP A 51 11.07 -13.10 7.48
N ALA A 52 12.12 -13.86 7.13
CA ALA A 52 13.14 -14.29 8.07
C ALA A 52 13.92 -13.13 8.74
N HIS A 53 13.86 -11.93 8.17
CA HIS A 53 14.48 -10.71 8.68
C HIS A 53 13.46 -9.78 9.37
N ASN A 54 12.27 -10.29 9.73
CA ASN A 54 11.18 -9.52 10.33
C ASN A 54 10.60 -8.42 9.41
N ARG A 55 10.82 -8.52 8.09
CA ARG A 55 10.31 -7.51 7.14
C ARG A 55 8.95 -7.89 6.59
N VAL A 56 8.07 -6.92 6.48
CA VAL A 56 6.77 -7.05 5.83
C VAL A 56 6.80 -6.43 4.43
N LYS A 57 6.10 -7.06 3.49
CA LYS A 57 5.99 -6.58 2.10
C LYS A 57 4.84 -5.59 1.99
N MET A 58 5.14 -4.37 1.56
CA MET A 58 4.15 -3.29 1.35
C MET A 58 4.23 -2.73 -0.08
N ALA A 59 3.10 -2.26 -0.60
CA ALA A 59 3.05 -1.61 -1.92
C ALA A 59 3.29 -0.10 -1.78
N MET A 60 4.05 0.48 -2.72
CA MET A 60 4.04 1.92 -2.95
C MET A 60 2.86 2.25 -3.87
N ARG A 61 1.92 3.06 -3.39
CA ARG A 61 0.67 3.38 -4.09
C ARG A 61 0.40 4.88 -4.18
N PRO A 62 1.17 5.61 -4.99
CA PRO A 62 0.85 7.00 -5.31
C PRO A 62 -0.56 7.13 -5.89
N LEU A 63 -1.21 8.24 -5.60
CA LEU A 63 -2.49 8.61 -6.21
C LEU A 63 -2.24 9.60 -7.34
N LEU A 64 -2.52 9.19 -8.56
CA LEU A 64 -2.61 10.09 -9.71
C LEU A 64 -4.00 10.74 -9.70
N VAL A 65 -4.04 12.03 -9.38
CA VAL A 65 -5.26 12.83 -9.33
C VAL A 65 -5.32 13.72 -10.55
N GLN A 66 -6.37 13.55 -11.35
CA GLN A 66 -6.62 14.33 -12.56
C GLN A 66 -7.89 15.14 -12.38
N THR A 67 -7.76 16.44 -12.62
CA THR A 67 -8.86 17.41 -12.69
C THR A 67 -8.96 17.94 -14.12
N GLU A 68 -9.91 18.81 -14.41
CA GLU A 68 -9.99 19.48 -15.72
C GLU A 68 -8.70 20.27 -16.06
N LYS A 69 -8.01 20.83 -15.06
CA LYS A 69 -6.91 21.79 -15.27
C LYS A 69 -5.53 21.25 -14.88
N HIS A 70 -5.48 20.26 -14.01
CA HIS A 70 -4.24 19.81 -13.38
C HIS A 70 -4.17 18.29 -13.28
N THR A 71 -2.94 17.79 -13.40
CA THR A 71 -2.56 16.42 -13.10
C THR A 71 -1.55 16.48 -11.95
N VAL A 72 -1.87 15.83 -10.83
CA VAL A 72 -1.09 15.85 -9.58
C VAL A 72 -0.82 14.42 -9.14
N VAL A 73 0.37 14.17 -8.59
CA VAL A 73 0.71 12.92 -7.91
C VAL A 73 0.80 13.19 -6.41
N VAL A 74 0.17 12.33 -5.61
CA VAL A 74 0.26 12.34 -4.15
C VAL A 74 0.97 11.07 -3.70
N GLU A 75 2.03 11.23 -2.89
CA GLU A 75 2.83 10.17 -2.27
C GLU A 75 2.90 10.38 -0.75
#